data_AF-A0A1R1PYY5-F1
#
_entry.id   AF-A0A1R1PYY5-F1
#
_cell.length_a   1.000
_cell.length_b   1.000
_cell.length_c   1.000
_cell.angle_alpha   90.00
_cell.angle_beta   90.00
_cell.angle_gamma   90.00
#
_symmetry.space_group_name_H-M   'P 1'
#
loop_
_entity.id
_entity.type
_entity.pdbx_description
1 polymer ?
#
loop_
_entity_poly.entity_id
_entity_poly.type
_entity_poly.pdbx_seq_one_letter_code
_entity_poly.pdbx_strand_id
1 'polypeptide(L)'
;MAPERMQGAEYSVKSDVWSLGTTVLELALGRHPFGFQQTSIFEMMHYISTSEKLSILDPTKYEKNLCSFVDGCLAKDPNTRPTPNALLAHPFVLSHSDLYYKNTEKLTLLRNWLNSLIL
;
A
#
# COMPACT_ATOMS: atom_id res chain seq x y z
N MET A 1 -7.14 3.28 -7.24
CA MET A 1 -7.20 4.69 -7.68
C MET A 1 -7.43 5.59 -6.47
N ALA A 2 -6.80 6.76 -6.41
CA ALA A 2 -6.93 7.67 -5.28
C ALA A 2 -8.29 8.41 -5.29
N PRO A 3 -8.84 8.83 -4.14
CA PRO A 3 -10.17 9.46 -4.06
C PRO A 3 -10.29 10.72 -4.91
N GLU A 4 -9.25 11.56 -4.92
CA GLU A 4 -9.24 12.79 -5.71
C GLU A 4 -9.34 12.50 -7.21
N ARG A 5 -8.76 11.39 -7.68
CA ARG A 5 -8.85 10.94 -9.08
C ARG A 5 -10.23 10.41 -9.42
N MET A 6 -10.90 9.73 -8.49
CA MET A 6 -12.30 9.32 -8.64
C MET A 6 -13.25 10.50 -8.75
N GLN A 7 -12.89 11.63 -8.14
CA GLN A 7 -13.68 12.87 -8.15
C GLN A 7 -13.31 13.79 -9.33
N GLY A 8 -12.39 13.37 -10.21
CA GLY A 8 -11.97 14.15 -11.38
C GLY A 8 -10.92 15.22 -11.12
N ALA A 9 -10.35 15.29 -9.91
CA ALA A 9 -9.27 16.22 -9.60
C ALA A 9 -7.95 15.83 -10.30
N GLU A 10 -7.04 16.80 -10.37
CA GLU A 10 -5.74 16.60 -11.00
C GLU A 10 -4.91 15.53 -10.29
N TYR A 11 -4.19 14.76 -11.10
CA TYR A 11 -3.24 13.78 -10.62
C TYR A 11 -1.97 14.45 -10.12
N SER A 12 -1.39 13.89 -9.07
CA SER A 12 -0.09 14.30 -8.56
C SER A 12 0.68 13.12 -7.99
N VAL A 13 1.93 13.35 -7.59
CA VAL A 13 2.75 12.37 -6.84
C VAL A 13 2.02 11.87 -5.58
N LYS A 14 1.13 12.67 -4.97
CA LYS A 14 0.35 12.24 -3.81
C LYS A 14 -0.70 11.18 -4.18
N SER A 15 -1.15 11.12 -5.44
CA SER A 15 -2.00 10.05 -5.94
C SER A 15 -1.25 8.72 -6.08
N ASP A 16 0.06 8.75 -6.34
CA ASP A 16 0.91 7.55 -6.32
C ASP A 16 1.15 7.05 -4.89
N VAL A 17 1.35 7.97 -3.94
CA VAL A 17 1.47 7.64 -2.52
C VAL A 17 0.25 6.85 -2.02
N TRP A 18 -0.94 7.25 -2.46
CA TRP A 18 -2.15 6.46 -2.19
C TRP A 18 -2.07 5.04 -2.76
N SER A 19 -1.69 4.93 -4.03
CA SER A 19 -1.62 3.64 -4.72
C SER A 19 -0.61 2.71 -4.05
N LEU A 20 0.54 3.25 -3.61
CA LEU A 20 1.50 2.54 -2.77
C LEU A 20 0.86 2.05 -1.46
N GLY A 21 0.14 2.91 -0.75
CA GLY A 21 -0.58 2.53 0.47
C GLY A 21 -1.55 1.37 0.25
N THR A 22 -2.32 1.40 -0.86
CA THR A 22 -3.23 0.30 -1.20
C THR A 22 -2.51 -0.99 -1.53
N THR A 23 -1.38 -0.93 -2.25
CA THR A 23 -0.57 -2.11 -2.56
C THR A 23 0.04 -2.72 -1.30
N VAL A 24 0.61 -1.90 -0.41
CA VAL A 24 1.19 -2.39 0.84
C VAL A 24 0.12 -3.01 1.75
N LEU A 25 -1.07 -2.40 1.82
CA LEU A 25 -2.21 -2.94 2.55
C LEU A 25 -2.66 -4.30 1.98
N GLU A 26 -2.76 -4.42 0.67
CA GLU A 26 -3.11 -5.68 0.00
C GLU A 26 -2.07 -6.78 0.27
N LEU A 27 -0.78 -6.45 0.19
CA LEU A 27 0.30 -7.38 0.51
C LEU A 27 0.26 -7.84 1.97
N ALA A 28 -0.03 -6.93 2.90
CA ALA A 28 -0.14 -7.26 4.32
C ALA A 28 -1.37 -8.14 4.64
N LEU A 29 -2.48 -7.95 3.91
CA LEU A 29 -3.69 -8.74 4.07
C LEU A 29 -3.64 -10.08 3.31
N GLY A 30 -2.78 -10.20 2.29
CA GLY A 30 -2.74 -11.34 1.37
C GLY A 30 -3.98 -11.45 0.46
N ARG A 31 -4.82 -10.41 0.46
CA ARG A 31 -6.06 -10.32 -0.31
C ARG A 31 -6.39 -8.86 -0.56
N HIS A 32 -7.19 -8.61 -1.58
CA HIS A 32 -7.64 -7.26 -1.87
C HIS A 32 -8.36 -6.64 -0.65
N PRO A 33 -7.99 -5.41 -0.22
CA PRO A 33 -8.42 -4.85 1.05
C PRO A 33 -9.94 -4.76 1.19
N PHE A 34 -10.62 -4.34 0.13
CA PHE A 34 -12.07 -4.12 0.20
C PHE A 34 -12.92 -5.30 -0.33
N GLY A 35 -12.37 -6.52 -0.33
CA GLY A 35 -13.15 -7.77 -0.41
C GLY A 35 -14.04 -7.91 -1.65
N PHE A 36 -13.45 -7.89 -2.85
CA PHE A 36 -14.20 -7.95 -4.11
C PHE A 36 -14.12 -9.32 -4.73
N GLN A 37 -15.05 -10.20 -4.38
CA GLN A 37 -15.42 -11.25 -5.32
C GLN A 37 -16.64 -10.86 -6.16
N GLN A 38 -17.46 -9.86 -5.77
CA GLN A 38 -18.71 -9.51 -6.48
C GLN A 38 -19.19 -8.04 -6.43
N THR A 39 -18.39 -7.08 -5.94
CA THR A 39 -18.83 -5.67 -5.79
C THR A 39 -18.46 -4.82 -7.01
N SER A 40 -19.39 -3.98 -7.45
CA SER A 40 -19.21 -3.10 -8.61
C SER A 40 -18.14 -2.03 -8.37
N ILE A 41 -17.56 -1.49 -9.44
CA ILE A 41 -16.58 -0.39 -9.34
C ILE A 41 -17.18 0.85 -8.65
N PHE A 42 -18.49 1.08 -8.80
CA PHE A 42 -19.19 2.19 -8.15
C PHE A 42 -19.28 2.03 -6.64
N GLU A 43 -19.55 0.82 -6.15
CA GLU A 43 -19.58 0.53 -4.71
C GLU A 43 -18.19 0.68 -4.10
N MET A 44 -17.14 0.26 -4.81
CA MET A 44 -15.75 0.49 -4.39
C MET A 44 -15.45 1.98 -4.25
N MET A 45 -15.77 2.77 -5.28
CA MET A 45 -15.56 4.23 -5.27
C MET A 45 -16.36 4.90 -4.16
N HIS A 46 -17.61 4.48 -3.94
CA HIS A 46 -18.45 4.97 -2.87
C HIS A 46 -17.83 4.66 -1.50
N TYR A 47 -17.44 3.41 -1.26
CA TYR A 47 -16.80 2.97 -0.02
C TYR A 47 -15.51 3.78 0.26
N ILE A 48 -14.64 3.94 -0.74
CA ILE A 48 -13.40 4.72 -0.60
C ILE A 48 -13.69 6.19 -0.26
N SER A 49 -14.74 6.76 -0.85
CA SER A 49 -15.11 8.15 -0.65
C SER A 49 -15.77 8.39 0.72
N THR A 50 -16.61 7.47 1.19
CA THR A 50 -17.41 7.66 2.42
C THR A 50 -16.74 7.13 3.68
N SER A 51 -15.93 6.08 3.60
CA SER A 51 -15.33 5.44 4.79
C SER A 51 -14.39 6.38 5.53
N GLU A 52 -14.60 6.64 6.81
CA GLU A 52 -13.77 7.56 7.60
C GLU A 52 -12.30 7.12 7.67
N LYS A 53 -12.07 5.81 7.80
CA LYS A 53 -10.75 5.20 7.83
C LYS A 53 -10.72 3.97 6.93
N LEU A 54 -9.72 3.91 6.03
CA LEU A 54 -9.56 2.81 5.08
C LEU A 54 -8.57 1.74 5.51
N SER A 55 -7.66 2.06 6.43
CA SER A 55 -6.73 1.05 6.91
C SER A 55 -7.44 0.09 7.86
N ILE A 56 -7.45 -1.16 7.43
CA ILE A 56 -8.10 -2.29 8.08
C ILE A 56 -7.08 -3.12 8.87
N LEU A 57 -5.84 -2.64 8.96
CA LEU A 57 -4.78 -3.32 9.68
C LEU A 57 -5.03 -3.17 11.17
N ASP A 58 -5.42 -4.28 11.78
CA ASP A 58 -5.57 -4.43 13.21
C ASP A 58 -4.20 -4.21 13.91
N PRO A 59 -4.01 -3.14 14.70
CA PRO A 59 -2.76 -2.89 15.38
C PRO A 59 -2.35 -3.98 16.39
N THR A 60 -3.26 -4.89 16.74
CA THR A 60 -2.94 -6.06 17.58
C THR A 60 -2.32 -7.22 16.77
N LYS A 61 -2.48 -7.22 15.44
CA LYS A 61 -2.00 -8.28 14.54
C LYS A 61 -0.82 -7.85 13.67
N TYR A 62 -0.68 -6.55 13.42
CA TYR A 62 0.32 -5.98 12.54
C TYR A 62 1.27 -5.06 13.28
N GLU A 63 2.50 -4.92 12.77
CA GLU A 63 3.49 -4.01 13.34
C GLU A 63 2.95 -2.57 13.32
N LYS A 64 3.10 -1.85 14.45
CA LYS A 64 2.68 -0.45 14.58
C LYS A 64 3.23 0.44 13.46
N ASN A 65 4.48 0.24 13.07
CA ASN A 65 5.10 1.03 12.01
C ASN A 65 4.44 0.77 10.65
N LEU A 66 4.11 -0.50 10.33
CA LEU A 66 3.37 -0.85 9.12
C LEU A 66 1.98 -0.19 9.12
N CYS A 67 1.24 -0.27 10.23
CA CYS A 67 -0.06 0.39 10.33
C CYS A 67 0.06 1.90 10.11
N SER A 68 1.00 2.57 10.79
CA SER A 68 1.19 4.02 10.63
C SER A 68 1.61 4.43 9.22
N PHE A 69 2.43 3.61 8.54
CA PHE A 69 2.85 3.85 7.16
C PHE A 69 1.66 3.80 6.20
N VAL A 70 0.83 2.75 6.32
CA VAL A 70 -0.37 2.57 5.50
C VAL A 70 -1.40 3.67 5.79
N ASP A 71 -1.66 3.98 7.07
CA ASP A 71 -2.57 5.06 7.48
C ASP A 71 -2.18 6.40 6.85
N GLY A 72 -0.88 6.74 6.88
CA GLY A 72 -0.37 7.97 6.28
C GLY A 72 -0.53 8.01 4.76
N CYS A 73 -0.29 6.89 4.08
CA CYS A 73 -0.45 6.80 2.62
C CYS A 73 -1.93 6.91 2.19
N LEU A 74 -2.85 6.34 2.98
CA LEU A 74 -4.28 6.28 2.70
C LEU A 74 -5.09 7.45 3.28
N ALA A 75 -4.42 8.55 3.63
CA ALA A 75 -5.12 9.77 4.04
C ALA A 75 -5.96 10.32 2.87
N LYS A 76 -7.23 10.67 3.13
CA LYS A 76 -8.14 11.15 2.08
C LYS A 76 -7.66 12.45 1.45
N ASP A 77 -7.25 13.41 2.27
CA ASP A 77 -6.65 14.66 1.79
C ASP A 77 -5.23 14.39 1.26
N PRO A 78 -4.97 14.58 -0.05
CA PRO A 78 -3.66 14.38 -0.64
C PRO A 78 -2.56 15.24 0.00
N ASN A 79 -2.90 16.39 0.58
CA ASN A 79 -1.93 17.28 1.22
C ASN A 79 -1.37 16.69 2.51
N THR A 80 -2.19 15.94 3.25
CA THR A 80 -1.79 15.28 4.50
C THR A 80 -0.97 14.00 4.27
N ARG A 81 -0.98 13.44 3.06
CA ARG A 81 -0.14 12.29 2.71
C ARG A 81 1.34 12.69 2.78
N PRO A 82 2.24 11.82 3.29
CA PRO A 82 3.67 12.10 3.29
C PRO A 82 4.23 12.21 1.86
N THR A 83 5.35 12.91 1.71
CA THR A 83 6.10 12.92 0.44
C THR A 83 6.90 11.62 0.30
N PRO A 84 7.34 11.24 -0.92
CA PRO A 84 8.22 10.10 -1.11
C PRO A 84 9.47 10.13 -0.22
N ASN A 85 10.10 11.30 -0.04
CA ASN A 85 11.26 11.44 0.85
C ASN A 85 10.90 11.17 2.32
N ALA A 86 9.73 11.64 2.78
CA ALA A 86 9.26 11.35 4.13
C ALA A 86 8.93 9.86 4.32
N LEU A 87 8.41 9.20 3.29
CA LEU A 87 8.17 7.75 3.31
C LEU A 87 9.46 6.95 3.36
N LEU A 88 10.50 7.34 2.61
CA LEU A 88 11.82 6.71 2.66
C LEU A 88 12.46 6.82 4.06
N ALA A 89 12.19 7.92 4.77
CA ALA A 89 12.64 8.12 6.15
C ALA A 89 11.70 7.49 7.21
N HIS A 90 10.61 6.85 6.80
CA HIS A 90 9.63 6.30 7.74
C HIS A 90 10.20 5.07 8.48
N PRO A 91 9.95 4.90 9.79
CA PRO A 91 10.49 3.78 10.58
C PRO A 91 10.23 2.40 9.97
N PHE A 92 9.04 2.18 9.38
CA PHE A 92 8.71 0.95 8.64
C PHE A 92 9.71 0.62 7.52
N VAL A 93 10.10 1.63 6.73
CA VAL A 93 11.03 1.45 5.60
C VAL A 93 12.45 1.29 6.13
N LEU A 94 12.85 2.11 7.11
CA LEU A 94 14.20 2.05 7.68
C LEU A 94 14.46 0.71 8.37
N SER A 95 13.52 0.18 9.17
CA SER A 95 13.67 -1.10 9.87
C SER A 95 13.78 -2.31 8.92
N HIS A 96 13.35 -2.17 7.67
CA HIS A 96 13.41 -3.21 6.65
C HIS A 96 14.44 -2.92 5.53
N SER A 97 15.14 -1.79 5.59
CA SER A 97 16.15 -1.42 4.60
C SER A 97 17.41 -2.30 4.66
N ASP A 98 17.78 -2.77 5.85
CA ASP A 98 18.87 -3.74 6.05
C ASP A 98 18.56 -5.14 5.49
N LEU A 99 17.28 -5.46 5.29
CA LEU A 99 16.88 -6.73 4.66
C LEU A 99 17.27 -6.76 3.18
N TYR A 100 17.37 -5.62 2.50
CA TYR A 100 17.83 -5.57 1.10
C TYR A 100 19.28 -6.04 0.96
N TYR A 101 20.13 -5.77 1.96
CA TYR A 101 21.50 -6.29 2.03
C TYR A 101 21.60 -7.74 2.50
N LYS A 102 20.60 -8.26 3.23
CA LYS A 102 20.60 -9.63 3.77
C LYS A 102 19.82 -10.66 2.94
N ASN A 103 18.87 -10.24 2.09
CA ASN A 103 17.97 -11.15 1.34
C ASN A 103 18.45 -11.51 -0.08
N THR A 104 19.75 -11.48 -0.34
CA THR A 104 20.32 -11.98 -1.60
C THR A 104 19.84 -13.41 -1.91
N GLU A 105 19.65 -14.25 -0.87
CA GLU A 105 19.09 -15.60 -1.02
C GLU A 105 17.62 -15.64 -1.47
N LYS A 106 16.73 -14.78 -0.95
CA LYS A 106 15.32 -14.75 -1.37
C LYS A 106 15.16 -14.25 -2.81
N LEU A 107 15.95 -13.25 -3.19
CA LEU A 107 16.03 -12.80 -4.59
C LEU A 107 16.59 -13.88 -5.51
N THR A 108 17.54 -14.68 -5.01
CA THR A 108 18.07 -15.85 -5.73
C THR A 108 17.02 -16.95 -5.89
N LEU A 109 16.22 -17.24 -4.85
CA LEU A 109 15.10 -18.18 -4.92
C LEU A 109 14.04 -17.75 -5.94
N LEU A 110 13.63 -16.47 -5.91
CA LEU A 110 12.69 -15.92 -6.89
C LEU A 110 13.26 -16.00 -8.31
N ARG A 111 14.54 -15.66 -8.49
CA ARG A 111 15.23 -15.76 -9.78
C ARG A 111 15.31 -17.20 -10.28
N ASN A 112 15.62 -18.16 -9.41
CA ASN A 112 15.68 -19.58 -9.76
C ASN A 112 14.31 -20.14 -10.11
N TRP A 113 13.27 -19.75 -9.36
CA TRP A 113 11.89 -20.10 -9.69
C TRP A 113 11.48 -19.50 -11.03
N LEU A 114 11.74 -18.22 -11.29
CA LEU A 114 11.47 -17.59 -12.59
C LEU A 114 12.20 -18.27 -13.74
N ASN A 115 13.46 -18.67 -13.55
CA ASN A 115 14.22 -19.42 -14.56
C ASN A 115 13.64 -20.83 -14.81
N SER A 116 13.05 -21.46 -13.79
CA SER A 116 12.38 -22.76 -13.94
C SER A 116 11.08 -22.70 -14.76
N LEU A 117 10.54 -21.50 -14.99
CA LEU A 117 9.34 -21.29 -15.80
C LEU A 117 9.63 -21.05 -17.29
N ILE A 118 10.90 -20.92 -17.67
CA ILE A 118 11.34 -20.58 -19.04
C ILE A 118 11.98 -21.79 -19.75
N LEU A 119 12.03 -22.96 -19.09
CA LEU A 119 12.38 -24.27 -19.66
C LEU A 119 11.12 -25.13 -19.78
#